data_AF-A0A920KRS6-F1
#
_entry.id   AF-A0A920KRS6-F1
#
_cell.length_a   1.000
_cell.length_b   1.000
_cell.length_c   1.000
_cell.angle_alpha   90.00
_cell.angle_beta   90.00
_cell.angle_gamma   90.00
#
_symmetry.space_group_name_H-M   'P 1'
#
loop_
_entity.id
_entity.type
_entity.pdbx_description
1 polymer ?
#
loop_
_entity_poly.entity_id
_entity_poly.type
_entity_poly.pdbx_seq_one_letter_code
_entity_poly.pdbx_strand_id
1 'polypeptide(L)' 'MTNEMLMLYNENKLNSDQKYWYRQTKTEEEFYHRSDDPYSLKNLITDPNYRKEIKVHRQALKKWQKILMI' A
#
# COMPACT_ATOMS: atom_id res chain seq x y z
N MET A 1 6.36 11.87 4.97
CA MET A 1 7.46 12.09 4.01
C MET A 1 8.35 13.19 4.57
N THR A 2 9.67 13.07 4.52
CA THR A 2 10.58 14.14 4.99
C THR A 2 10.78 15.21 3.90
N ASN A 3 11.17 16.41 4.30
CA ASN A 3 11.47 17.51 3.36
C ASN A 3 12.62 17.15 2.40
N GLU A 4 13.62 16.41 2.88
CA GLU A 4 14.74 15.93 2.07
C GLU A 4 14.30 14.98 0.96
N MET A 5 13.43 14.02 1.28
CA MET A 5 12.94 13.06 0.27
C MET A 5 12.10 13.76 -0.80
N LEU A 6 11.30 14.77 -0.43
CA LEU A 6 10.56 15.61 -1.38
C LEU A 6 11.50 16.40 -2.31
N MET A 7 12.58 16.95 -1.77
CA MET A 7 13.59 17.66 -2.56
C MET A 7 14.28 16.72 -3.57
N LEU A 8 14.71 15.54 -3.11
CA LEU A 8 15.31 14.52 -3.98
C LEU A 8 14.34 14.01 -5.05
N TYR A 9 13.05 13.91 -4.74
CA TYR A 9 12.02 13.59 -5.72
C TYR A 9 11.91 14.67 -6.80
N ASN A 10 11.82 15.94 -6.40
CA ASN A 10 11.72 17.07 -7.32
C ASN A 10 12.97 17.23 -8.20
N GLU A 11 14.14 16.89 -7.65
CA GLU A 11 15.42 16.88 -8.39
C GLU A 11 15.63 15.61 -9.23
N ASN A 12 14.64 14.70 -9.29
CA ASN A 12 14.70 13.41 -9.98
C ASN A 12 15.81 12.45 -9.52
N LYS A 13 16.36 12.66 -8.32
CA LYS A 13 17.47 11.89 -7.74
C LYS A 13 17.07 10.57 -7.08
N LEU A 14 15.77 10.31 -6.96
CA LEU A 14 15.27 9.04 -6.42
C LEU A 14 15.33 7.91 -7.45
N ASN A 15 15.59 6.69 -6.95
CA ASN A 15 15.47 5.47 -7.76
C ASN A 15 13.99 5.10 -8.00
N SER A 16 13.74 4.06 -8.80
CA SER A 16 12.37 3.58 -9.12
C SER A 16 11.54 3.26 -7.87
N ASP A 17 12.14 2.57 -6.92
CA ASP A 17 11.49 2.04 -5.73
C ASP A 17 11.11 3.17 -4.77
N GLN A 18 11.98 4.17 -4.66
CA GLN A 18 11.71 5.39 -3.89
C GLN A 18 10.65 6.25 -4.59
N LYS A 19 10.71 6.37 -5.92
CA LYS A 19 9.71 7.10 -6.73
C LYS A 19 8.32 6.48 -6.64
N TYR A 20 8.21 5.17 -6.41
CA TYR A 20 6.93 4.48 -6.23
C TYR A 20 6.02 5.15 -5.20
N TRP A 21 6.59 5.70 -4.14
CA TRP A 21 5.85 6.37 -3.06
C TRP A 21 5.33 7.76 -3.41
N TYR A 22 5.78 8.32 -4.54
CA TYR A 22 5.38 9.64 -5.05
C TYR A 22 4.41 9.57 -6.24
N ARG A 23 3.87 8.37 -6.52
CA ARG A 23 2.84 8.20 -7.53
C ARG A 23 1.65 9.14 -7.28
N GLN A 24 1.17 9.76 -8.35
CA GLN A 24 0.07 10.74 -8.30
C GLN A 24 -1.27 10.11 -7.94
N THR A 25 -1.45 8.84 -8.29
CA THR A 25 -2.68 8.08 -8.04
C THR A 25 -2.38 6.82 -7.24
N LYS A 26 -3.27 6.50 -6.31
CA LYS A 26 -3.29 5.23 -5.57
C LYS A 26 -4.48 4.41 -6.04
N THR A 27 -4.37 3.09 -5.92
CA THR A 27 -5.55 2.23 -6.06
C THR A 27 -6.47 2.41 -4.85
N GLU A 28 -7.75 2.09 -5.00
CA GLU A 28 -8.73 2.17 -3.91
C GLU A 28 -8.34 1.28 -2.72
N GLU A 29 -7.74 0.13 -3.00
CA GLU A 29 -7.24 -0.82 -2.02
C GLU A 29 -5.88 -1.36 -2.47
N GLU A 30 -5.01 -1.65 -1.51
CA GLU A 30 -3.68 -2.21 -1.73
C GLU A 30 -3.48 -3.40 -0.78
N PHE A 31 -2.86 -4.47 -1.28
CA PHE A 31 -2.56 -5.66 -0.48
C PHE A 31 -1.09 -6.04 -0.69
N TYR A 32 -0.35 -6.19 0.41
CA TYR A 32 1.10 -6.42 0.37
C TYR A 32 1.46 -7.63 1.22
N HIS A 33 2.35 -8.48 0.70
CA HIS A 33 2.89 -9.62 1.44
C HIS A 33 4.25 -9.25 2.02
N ARG A 34 4.27 -8.84 3.30
CA ARG A 34 5.43 -8.17 3.91
C ARG A 34 6.71 -9.01 3.97
N SER A 35 6.60 -10.33 4.11
CA SER A 35 7.79 -11.19 4.18
C SER A 35 8.60 -11.16 2.89
N ASP A 36 7.90 -11.00 1.76
CA ASP A 36 8.51 -11.05 0.42
C ASP A 36 8.73 -9.64 -0.14
N ASP A 37 8.00 -8.67 0.38
CA ASP A 37 8.03 -7.26 0.00
C ASP A 37 8.05 -6.36 1.26
N PRO A 38 9.22 -6.24 1.92
CA PRO A 38 9.35 -5.48 3.16
C PRO A 38 9.08 -3.98 2.97
N TYR A 39 9.20 -3.49 1.73
CA TYR A 39 8.99 -2.11 1.35
C TYR A 39 7.64 -1.86 0.66
N SER A 40 6.74 -2.84 0.60
CA SER A 40 5.38 -2.66 0.06
C SER A 40 5.33 -1.99 -1.33
N LEU A 41 6.22 -2.42 -2.23
CA LEU A 41 6.33 -1.92 -3.60
C LEU A 41 5.49 -2.75 -4.59
N LYS A 42 5.18 -4.00 -4.24
CA LYS A 42 4.44 -4.96 -5.06
C LYS A 42 3.01 -5.09 -4.55
N ASN A 43 2.12 -4.25 -5.08
CA ASN A 43 0.69 -4.37 -4.77
C ASN A 43 0.11 -5.65 -5.40
N LEU A 44 -0.39 -6.55 -4.56
CA LEU A 44 -0.95 -7.86 -4.90
C LEU A 44 -2.49 -7.87 -4.90
N ILE A 45 -3.15 -6.71 -4.85
CA ILE A 45 -4.61 -6.61 -4.70
C ILE A 45 -5.40 -7.35 -5.81
N THR A 46 -4.83 -7.47 -7.01
CA THR A 46 -5.44 -8.18 -8.15
C THR A 46 -4.98 -9.63 -8.31
N ASP A 47 -4.01 -10.08 -7.51
CA ASP A 47 -3.47 -11.44 -7.60
C ASP A 47 -4.52 -12.47 -7.13
N PRO A 48 -4.94 -13.41 -7.99
CA PRO A 48 -5.96 -14.39 -7.65
C PRO A 48 -5.57 -15.30 -6.48
N ASN A 49 -4.27 -15.51 -6.22
CA ASN A 49 -3.78 -16.39 -5.17
C ASN A 49 -4.08 -15.84 -3.76
N TYR A 50 -4.26 -14.52 -3.62
CA TYR A 50 -4.49 -13.85 -2.33
C TYR A 50 -5.95 -13.46 -2.09
N ARG A 51 -6.88 -13.85 -2.97
CA ARG A 51 -8.31 -13.46 -2.87
C ARG A 51 -8.95 -13.85 -1.54
N LYS A 52 -8.55 -14.99 -0.99
CA LYS A 52 -9.10 -15.50 0.27
C LYS A 52 -8.66 -14.62 1.44
N GLU A 53 -7.36 -14.33 1.52
CA GLU A 53 -6.72 -13.50 2.55
C GLU A 53 -7.24 -12.07 2.50
N ILE A 54 -7.32 -11.48 1.29
CA ILE A 54 -7.91 -10.15 1.07
C ILE A 54 -9.36 -10.12 1.60
N LYS A 55 -10.17 -11.14 1.32
CA LYS A 55 -11.56 -11.23 1.83
C LYS A 55 -11.59 -11.27 3.36
N VAL A 56 -10.69 -12.02 4.00
CA VAL A 56 -10.58 -12.09 5.46
C VAL A 56 -10.24 -10.72 6.05
N HIS A 57 -9.28 -9.99 5.47
CA HIS A 57 -8.91 -8.65 5.94
C HIS A 57 -10.04 -7.63 5.75
N ARG A 58 -10.73 -7.64 4.61
CA ARG A 58 -11.93 -6.80 4.39
C ARG A 58 -13.02 -7.08 5.42
N GLN A 59 -13.25 -8.35 5.77
CA GLN A 59 -14.23 -8.72 6.79
C GLN A 59 -13.82 -8.25 8.18
N ALA A 60 -12.54 -8.40 8.53
CA ALA A 60 -12.00 -7.91 9.81
C ALA A 60 -12.15 -6.39 9.93
N LEU A 61 -11.82 -5.64 8.87
CA LEU A 61 -12.00 -4.19 8.82
C LEU A 61 -13.46 -3.80 8.98
N LYS A 62 -14.38 -4.39 8.20
CA LYS A 62 -15.82 -4.13 8.30
C LYS A 62 -16.36 -4.41 9.72
N LYS A 63 -15.90 -5.49 10.34
CA LYS A 63 -16.28 -5.83 11.72
C LYS A 63 -15.80 -4.76 12.70
N TRP A 64 -14.55 -4.32 12.59
CA TRP A 64 -14.00 -3.26 13.44
C TRP A 64 -14.72 -1.91 13.25
N GLN A 65 -15.00 -1.51 12.01
CA GLN A 65 -15.72 -0.28 11.70
C GLN A 65 -17.15 -0.28 12.27
N LYS A 66 -17.84 -1.43 12.23
CA LYS A 66 -19.18 -1.56 12.84
C LYS A 66 -19.15 -1.42 14.36
N ILE A 67 -18.08 -1.87 15.02
CA ILE A 67 -17.91 -1.74 16.48
C ILE A 67 -17.74 -0.27 16.90
N LEU A 68 -17.22 0.59 16.02
CA LEU A 68 -17.01 2.01 16.29
C LEU A 68 -18.23 2.91 16.01
N MET A 69 -19.34 2.34 15.54
CA MET A 69 -20.59 3.08 15.26
C MET A 69 -21.56 3.07 16.47
N ILE A 70 -21.03 3.20 17.69
CA ILE A 70 -21.80 3.39 18.93
C ILE A 70 -21.74 4.87 19.29
#